data_AF-A0A7V6G7H0-F1
#
_entry.id   AF-A0A7V6G7H0-F1
#
_cell.length_a   1.000
_cell.length_b   1.000
_cell.length_c   1.000
_cell.angle_alpha   90.00
_cell.angle_beta   90.00
_cell.angle_gamma   90.00
#
_symmetry.space_group_name_H-M   'P 1'
#
loop_
_entity.id
_entity.type
_entity.pdbx_description
1 polymer ?
#
loop_
_entity_poly.entity_id
_entity_poly.type
_entity_poly.pdbx_seq_one_letter_code
_entity_poly.pdbx_strand_id
1 'polypeptide(L)'
;MKITIVGTAYPYRGGLAAFNERLATQFQAEGHTVDIVTFTLQYPSFLFPGKTQFSEGEAPENLLISRKINSVNPLNWVRVGREIRAKQPDVVVFAYWMSFMAPCFG
;
A
#
# COMPACT_ATOMS: atom_id res chain seq x y z
N MET A 1 -2.75 11.95 14.78
CA MET A 1 -1.44 11.35 14.45
C MET A 1 -1.28 11.32 12.94
N LYS A 2 -0.04 11.21 12.45
CA LYS A 2 0.31 10.96 11.06
C LYS A 2 0.57 9.46 10.87
N ILE A 3 -0.28 8.80 10.09
CA ILE A 3 -0.26 7.35 9.90
C ILE A 3 0.02 7.05 8.42
N THR A 4 1.04 6.25 8.15
CA THR A 4 1.29 5.71 6.81
C THR A 4 0.95 4.23 6.77
N ILE A 5 0.00 3.81 5.93
CA ILE A 5 -0.31 2.42 5.69
C ILE A 5 0.50 1.94 4.49
N VAL A 6 1.25 0.85 4.66
CA VAL A 6 2.04 0.19 3.62
C VAL A 6 1.37 -1.14 3.28
N GLY A 7 0.74 -1.21 2.12
CA GLY A 7 -0.10 -2.35 1.78
C GLY A 7 -0.83 -2.20 0.45
N THR A 8 -1.51 -3.28 0.04
CA THR A 8 -2.32 -3.28 -1.17
C THR A 8 -3.50 -2.32 -1.02
N ALA A 9 -3.69 -1.47 -2.01
CA ALA A 9 -4.83 -0.56 -2.17
C ALA A 9 -5.02 -0.25 -3.66
N TYR A 10 -6.03 0.56 -4.01
CA TYR A 10 -6.28 1.03 -5.37
C TYR A 10 -4.98 1.39 -6.13
N PRO A 11 -4.83 1.00 -7.40
CA PRO A 11 -5.83 0.39 -8.28
C PRO A 11 -5.96 -1.13 -8.12
N TYR A 12 -5.29 -1.75 -7.16
CA TYR A 12 -5.43 -3.19 -6.96
C TYR A 12 -6.77 -3.55 -6.34
N ARG A 13 -7.34 -4.68 -6.76
CA ARG A 13 -8.61 -5.20 -6.22
C ARG A 13 -8.38 -6.29 -5.17
N GLY A 14 -9.43 -6.58 -4.41
CA GLY A 14 -9.50 -7.71 -3.47
C GLY A 14 -9.63 -7.27 -2.00
N GLY A 15 -9.76 -8.26 -1.12
CA GLY A 15 -10.07 -8.02 0.29
C GLY A 15 -9.04 -7.17 1.04
N LEU A 16 -7.74 -7.28 0.71
CA LEU A 16 -6.71 -6.44 1.32
C LEU A 16 -6.77 -4.97 0.88
N ALA A 17 -7.11 -4.70 -0.38
CA ALA A 17 -7.33 -3.33 -0.84
C ALA A 17 -8.50 -2.70 -0.07
N ALA A 18 -9.64 -3.40 -0.03
CA ALA A 18 -10.81 -2.95 0.70
C ALA A 18 -10.53 -2.77 2.21
N PHE A 19 -9.75 -3.68 2.81
CA PHE A 19 -9.35 -3.59 4.21
C PHE A 19 -8.50 -2.34 4.49
N ASN A 20 -7.44 -2.12 3.72
CA ASN A 20 -6.54 -0.98 3.92
C ASN A 20 -7.24 0.36 3.68
N GLU A 21 -8.10 0.45 2.66
CA GLU A 21 -8.87 1.65 2.35
C GLU A 21 -9.91 1.96 3.44
N ARG A 22 -10.61 0.93 3.94
CA ARG A 22 -11.53 1.08 5.07
C ARG A 22 -10.81 1.47 6.36
N LEU A 23 -9.65 0.88 6.63
CA LEU A 23 -8.82 1.22 7.79
C LEU A 23 -8.35 2.69 7.70
N ALA A 24 -7.89 3.12 6.53
CA ALA A 24 -7.48 4.51 6.33
C ALA A 24 -8.64 5.48 6.55
N THR A 25 -9.82 5.15 6.02
CA THR A 25 -11.04 5.95 6.18
C THR A 25 -11.45 6.05 7.65
N GLN A 26 -11.37 4.95 8.40
CA GLN A 26 -11.69 4.95 9.83
C GLN A 26 -10.72 5.81 10.64
N PHE A 27 -9.41 5.70 10.39
CA PHE A 27 -8.42 6.55 11.04
C PHE A 27 -8.61 8.04 10.70
N GLN A 28 -8.99 8.36 9.46
CA GLN A 28 -9.34 9.74 9.08
C GLN A 28 -10.57 10.23 9.88
N ALA A 29 -11.61 9.40 10.02
CA ALA A 29 -12.81 9.73 10.80
C ALA A 29 -12.51 9.97 12.29
N GLU A 30 -11.45 9.34 12.82
CA GLU A 30 -10.92 9.56 14.17
C GLU A 30 -10.00 10.79 14.28
N GLY A 31 -9.87 11.59 13.20
CA GLY A 31 -9.10 12.83 13.19
C GLY A 31 -7.60 12.65 12.93
N HIS A 32 -7.19 11.53 12.33
CA HIS A 32 -5.80 11.30 11.95
C HIS A 32 -5.51 11.70 10.50
N THR A 33 -4.26 12.09 10.22
CA THR A 33 -3.78 12.29 8.86
C THR A 33 -3.23 10.97 8.34
N VAL A 34 -3.86 10.43 7.30
CA VAL A 34 -3.54 9.08 6.80
C VAL A 34 -3.18 9.10 5.32
N ASP A 35 -2.11 8.40 4.97
CA ASP A 35 -1.75 8.11 3.59
C ASP A 35 -1.47 6.62 3.38
N ILE A 36 -1.74 6.13 2.17
CA ILE A 36 -1.44 4.75 1.76
C ILE A 36 -0.29 4.75 0.76
N VAL A 37 0.71 3.93 1.01
CA VAL A 37 1.78 3.59 0.06
C VAL A 37 1.53 2.17 -0.44
N THR A 38 1.13 2.06 -1.70
CA THR A 38 0.80 0.80 -2.38
C THR A 38 1.83 0.45 -3.44
N PHE A 39 1.59 -0.64 -4.15
CA PHE A 39 2.51 -1.21 -5.11
C PHE A 39 2.44 -0.52 -6.49
N THR A 40 3.59 -0.44 -7.16
CA THR A 40 3.67 -0.37 -8.63
C THR A 40 3.65 -1.77 -9.22
N LEU A 41 4.22 -2.75 -8.50
CA LEU A 41 4.25 -4.17 -8.86
C LEU A 41 4.08 -5.03 -7.60
N GLN A 42 3.02 -5.84 -7.55
CA GLN A 42 2.81 -6.84 -6.48
C GLN A 42 3.57 -8.13 -6.76
N TYR A 43 3.52 -8.65 -7.98
CA TYR A 43 4.33 -9.78 -8.42
C TYR A 43 4.51 -9.72 -9.94
N PRO A 44 5.61 -10.28 -10.46
CA PRO A 44 5.77 -10.50 -11.89
C PRO A 44 4.57 -11.23 -12.52
N SER A 45 4.23 -10.90 -13.76
CA SER A 45 3.04 -11.44 -14.44
C SER A 45 3.02 -12.96 -14.52
N PHE A 46 4.17 -13.61 -14.67
CA PHE A 46 4.27 -15.08 -14.73
C PHE A 46 3.96 -15.78 -13.39
N LEU A 47 3.99 -15.06 -12.27
CA LEU A 47 3.57 -15.55 -10.96
C LEU A 47 2.10 -15.24 -10.67
N PHE A 48 1.42 -14.50 -11.55
CA PHE A 48 0.01 -14.19 -11.35
C PHE A 48 -0.89 -15.26 -11.96
N PRO A 49 -1.69 -16.00 -11.16
CA PRO A 49 -2.60 -17.01 -11.69
C PRO A 49 -3.87 -16.43 -12.33
N GLY A 50 -4.12 -15.11 -12.21
CA GLY A 50 -5.36 -14.47 -12.62
C GLY A 50 -5.25 -13.70 -13.94
N LYS A 51 -6.40 -13.16 -14.39
CA LYS A 51 -6.48 -12.32 -15.60
C LYS A 51 -6.10 -10.86 -15.35
N THR A 52 -6.63 -10.26 -14.28
CA THR A 52 -6.30 -8.88 -13.88
C THR A 52 -6.23 -8.73 -12.36
N GLN A 53 -5.28 -7.91 -11.91
CA GLN A 53 -5.10 -7.53 -10.50
C GLN A 53 -5.73 -6.17 -10.18
N PHE A 54 -6.19 -5.46 -11.20
CA PHE A 54 -6.68 -4.10 -11.07
C PHE A 54 -8.19 -4.05 -10.96
N SER A 55 -8.69 -3.06 -10.23
CA SER A 55 -10.10 -2.68 -10.19
C SER A 55 -10.48 -1.94 -11.48
N GLU A 56 -11.71 -2.14 -11.94
CA GLU A 56 -12.32 -1.35 -13.02
C GLU A 56 -13.09 -0.13 -12.47
N GLY A 57 -13.25 -0.04 -11.14
CA GLY A 57 -13.90 1.08 -10.48
C GLY A 57 -13.03 2.33 -10.39
N GLU A 58 -13.66 3.43 -9.97
CA GLU A 58 -12.99 4.70 -9.75
C GLU A 58 -12.08 4.67 -8.51
N ALA A 59 -11.10 5.58 -8.49
CA ALA A 59 -10.26 5.76 -7.33
C ALA A 59 -11.07 6.33 -6.15
N PRO A 60 -10.80 5.94 -4.90
CA PRO A 60 -11.44 6.54 -3.74
C PRO A 60 -11.09 8.03 -3.63
N GLU A 61 -12.10 8.90 -3.60
CA GLU A 61 -11.90 10.36 -3.61
C GLU A 61 -11.25 10.90 -2.32
N ASN A 62 -11.50 10.25 -1.19
CA ASN A 62 -11.09 10.73 0.14
C ASN A 62 -9.75 10.14 0.63
N LEU A 63 -9.09 9.30 -0.16
CA LEU A 63 -7.88 8.60 0.25
C LEU A 63 -6.65 9.05 -0.53
N LEU A 64 -5.60 9.45 0.19
CA LEU A 64 -4.30 9.73 -0.40
C LEU A 64 -3.55 8.41 -0.65
N ILE A 65 -3.60 7.90 -1.86
CA ILE A 65 -2.94 6.64 -2.26
C ILE A 65 -1.80 6.92 -3.21
N SER A 66 -0.59 6.45 -2.86
CA SER A 66 0.62 6.60 -3.67
C SER A 66 1.20 5.25 -4.08
N ARG A 67 1.32 5.01 -5.38
CA ARG A 67 1.89 3.76 -5.93
C ARG A 67 3.41 3.89 -6.01
N LYS A 68 4.15 3.22 -5.12
CA LYS A 68 5.62 3.38 -5.05
C LYS A 68 6.41 2.09 -4.91
N ILE A 69 5.81 1.02 -4.39
CA ILE A 69 6.55 -0.20 -4.01
C ILE A 69 6.62 -1.19 -5.16
N ASN A 70 7.82 -1.64 -5.49
CA ASN A 70 8.04 -2.78 -6.35
C ASN A 70 8.49 -3.96 -5.49
N SER A 71 7.68 -5.01 -5.42
CA SER A 71 7.91 -6.15 -4.50
C SER A 71 9.20 -6.94 -4.73
N VAL A 72 9.88 -6.76 -5.85
CA VAL A 72 11.09 -7.52 -6.22
C VAL A 72 12.35 -6.66 -6.41
N ASN A 73 12.29 -5.36 -6.15
CA ASN A 73 13.41 -4.44 -6.36
C ASN A 73 13.97 -3.86 -5.03
N PRO A 74 15.08 -4.40 -4.50
CA PRO A 74 15.68 -3.93 -3.25
C PRO A 74 16.05 -2.44 -3.20
N LEU A 75 16.51 -1.89 -4.33
CA LEU A 75 16.86 -0.45 -4.41
C LEU A 75 15.61 0.43 -4.28
N ASN A 76 14.48 -0.03 -4.81
CA ASN A 76 13.20 0.64 -4.62
C ASN A 76 12.78 0.63 -3.15
N TRP A 77 12.97 -0.48 -2.42
CA TRP A 77 12.59 -0.57 -1.00
C TRP A 77 13.32 0.45 -0.14
N VAL A 78 14.65 0.55 -0.31
CA VAL A 78 15.47 1.54 0.43
C VAL A 78 15.04 2.96 0.10
N ARG A 79 14.77 3.26 -1.18
CA ARG A 79 14.29 4.57 -1.61
C ARG A 79 12.93 4.90 -0.98
N VAL A 80 11.95 4.00 -1.11
CA VAL A 80 10.60 4.22 -0.60
C VAL A 80 10.59 4.30 0.93
N GLY A 81 11.38 3.48 1.61
CA GLY A 81 11.57 3.55 3.06
C GLY A 81 12.12 4.91 3.51
N ARG A 82 13.10 5.46 2.78
CA ARG A 82 13.60 6.83 3.03
C ARG A 82 12.55 7.90 2.77
N GLU A 83 11.73 7.75 1.72
CA GLU A 83 10.62 8.66 1.43
C GLU A 83 9.54 8.62 2.54
N ILE A 84 9.19 7.44 3.05
CA ILE A 84 8.27 7.28 4.19
C ILE A 84 8.88 7.92 5.44
N ARG A 85 10.16 7.65 5.75
CA ARG A 85 10.86 8.26 6.88
C ARG A 85 10.87 9.78 6.81
N ALA A 86 11.07 10.37 5.62
CA ALA A 86 11.07 11.81 5.42
C ALA A 86 9.69 12.46 5.68
N LYS A 87 8.59 11.69 5.58
CA LYS A 87 7.26 12.16 5.99
C LYS A 87 7.13 12.29 7.51
N GLN A 88 8.03 11.71 8.31
CA GLN A 88 7.92 11.67 9.77
C GLN A 88 6.55 11.19 10.27
N PRO A 89 6.07 9.99 9.86
CA PRO A 89 4.84 9.43 10.42
C PRO A 89 5.07 9.05 11.89
N ASP A 90 4.03 9.18 12.71
CA ASP A 90 4.01 8.68 14.08
C ASP A 90 3.91 7.15 14.09
N VAL A 91 3.18 6.58 13.12
CA VAL A 91 2.94 5.14 13.00
C VAL A 91 3.03 4.72 11.53
N VAL A 92 3.71 3.60 11.27
CA VAL A 92 3.69 2.90 9.99
C VAL A 92 3.03 1.54 10.17
N VAL A 93 1.94 1.30 9.43
CA VAL A 93 1.18 0.05 9.49
C VAL A 93 1.49 -0.78 8.26
N PHE A 94 2.05 -1.97 8.44
CA PHE A 94 2.30 -2.91 7.34
C PHE A 94 1.20 -3.95 7.27
N ALA A 95 0.54 -4.06 6.10
CA ALA A 95 -0.55 -5.01 5.88
C ALA A 95 -0.27 -5.86 4.63
N TYR A 96 0.15 -7.10 4.85
CA TYR A 96 0.41 -8.10 3.82
C TYR A 96 -0.01 -9.50 4.29
N TRP A 97 -0.14 -10.44 3.34
CA TRP A 97 -0.65 -11.79 3.61
C TRP A 97 0.25 -12.91 3.10
N MET A 98 1.29 -12.59 2.31
CA MET A 98 2.19 -13.59 1.73
C MET A 98 3.63 -13.33 2.15
N SER A 99 4.34 -14.39 2.56
CA SER A 99 5.78 -14.32 2.88
C SER A 99 6.62 -13.77 1.73
N PHE A 100 6.19 -13.93 0.48
CA PHE A 100 6.83 -13.32 -0.70
C PHE A 100 6.95 -11.79 -0.59
N MET A 101 6.00 -11.12 0.06
CA MET A 101 6.01 -9.66 0.23
C MET A 101 6.85 -9.20 1.42
N ALA A 102 7.22 -10.09 2.33
CA ALA A 102 7.91 -9.72 3.56
C ALA A 102 9.20 -8.90 3.31
N PRO A 103 10.10 -9.27 2.37
CA PRO A 103 11.36 -8.55 2.18
C PRO A 103 11.19 -7.07 1.78
N CYS A 104 10.13 -6.72 1.05
CA CYS A 104 9.91 -5.34 0.64
C CYS A 104 9.34 -4.45 1.75
N PHE A 105 8.96 -5.05 2.88
CA PHE A 105 8.40 -4.37 4.05
C PHE A 105 9.41 -4.16 5.18
N GLY A 106 10.63 -4.69 5.07
CA GLY A 106 11.71 -4.56 6.05
C GLY A 106 12.00 -5.86 6.78
#